data_AF-A0A8J6YBU8-F1
#
_entry.id   AF-A0A8J6YBU8-F1
#
_cell.length_a   1.000
_cell.length_b   1.000
_cell.length_c   1.000
_cell.angle_alpha   90.00
_cell.angle_beta   90.00
_cell.angle_gamma   90.00
#
_symmetry.space_group_name_H-M   'P 1'
#
loop_
_entity.id
_entity.type
_entity.pdbx_description
1 polymer ?
#
loop_
_entity_poly.entity_id
_entity_poly.type
_entity_poly.pdbx_seq_one_letter_code
_entity_poly.pdbx_strand_id
1 'polypeptide(L)'
;MADLHQFRTVPEEPLDCIYILQSTDSDPLGGLEFSAKERKSLRAKAKALGPRGEEGELISGECPLDHAHRITFVGIGSEKDITHSRMRKALNRVMRQATKNREYQIALGVQVKVHGLTAADSRLFVLREASISDYTFDTFKSKKNEFEKIDGLHILPLVKESEEDLEERLVRVRLLRTSQILARDLTNRPANDLNPETFAQAAKELSEEAKGLRVTILGLKELQKEKMGGILGVCQGSEQEPRMLVIEHRPKKPKKSVVLVGKGVTFDSGGISLKPGAGMGAMKADMVGAATVMGVMRAVADLDLPIKVVGLIPAVENMPSGTAIRPGDILTTSSGKTVEVDNTDAEGRLILADALHYSARFNPDIVIDFASLTGACVVALGHEAAGMMGNDQSLSDELQKLGEQVGERVWPMPLYEEYLSYLKSEWADIKNVGGRWGGAVTAGTFLKQWVPEKVSWAHLDIAGVGYNEKEHNGLPKGASGFGVVLTATFLENLLK
;
A
#
# COMPACT_ATOMS: atom_id res chain seq x y z
N MET A 1 6.84 6.91 16.69
CA MET A 1 6.51 5.64 16.04
C MET A 1 7.22 4.60 16.85
N ALA A 2 6.50 3.58 17.32
CA ALA A 2 7.04 2.59 18.23
C ALA A 2 8.11 1.74 17.54
N ASP A 3 9.22 1.52 18.25
CA ASP A 3 10.22 0.56 17.85
C ASP A 3 9.66 -0.85 18.12
N LEU A 4 9.70 -1.69 17.09
CA LEU A 4 9.20 -3.06 17.17
C LEU A 4 10.31 -3.98 17.67
N HIS A 5 10.19 -4.49 18.89
CA HIS A 5 11.20 -5.31 19.54
C HIS A 5 10.76 -6.76 19.70
N GLN A 6 11.74 -7.65 19.69
CA GLN A 6 11.57 -8.97 20.27
C GLN A 6 11.40 -8.83 21.79
N PHE A 7 10.40 -9.51 22.34
CA PHE A 7 10.22 -9.53 23.79
C PHE A 7 11.36 -10.32 24.45
N ARG A 8 11.93 -9.73 25.50
CA ARG A 8 12.89 -10.38 26.40
C ARG A 8 12.22 -10.58 27.76
N THR A 9 12.52 -11.71 28.40
CA THR A 9 11.98 -12.05 29.74
C THR A 9 12.41 -11.08 30.84
N VAL A 10 13.46 -10.29 30.59
CA VAL A 10 13.92 -9.20 31.47
C VAL A 10 14.17 -7.95 30.60
N PRO A 11 13.17 -7.08 30.41
CA PRO A 11 13.37 -5.77 29.79
C PRO A 11 14.19 -4.84 30.72
N GLU A 12 14.83 -3.82 30.17
CA GLU A 12 15.64 -2.86 30.95
C GLU A 12 14.80 -2.08 31.97
N GLU A 13 13.56 -1.76 31.60
CA GLU A 13 12.53 -1.18 32.46
C GLU A 13 11.28 -2.08 32.44
N PRO A 14 10.51 -2.17 33.55
CA PRO A 14 9.25 -2.89 33.53
C PRO A 14 8.31 -2.32 32.47
N LEU A 15 7.63 -3.20 31.74
CA LEU A 15 6.62 -2.81 30.77
C LEU A 15 5.42 -2.17 31.47
N ASP A 16 4.83 -1.15 30.85
CA ASP A 16 3.61 -0.54 31.34
C ASP A 16 2.44 -1.54 31.29
N CYS A 17 2.35 -2.31 30.21
CA CYS A 17 1.27 -3.29 30.03
C CYS A 17 1.66 -4.44 29.10
N ILE A 18 1.24 -5.66 29.45
CA ILE A 18 1.20 -6.82 28.55
C ILE A 18 -0.22 -6.96 27.99
N TYR A 19 -0.38 -6.78 26.68
CA TYR A 19 -1.62 -7.03 25.96
C TYR A 19 -1.67 -8.45 25.41
N ILE A 20 -2.75 -9.18 25.70
CA ILE A 20 -2.95 -10.55 25.22
C ILE A 20 -4.24 -10.62 24.43
N LEU A 21 -4.13 -10.90 23.13
CA LEU A 21 -5.29 -11.14 22.27
C LEU A 21 -5.84 -12.55 22.52
N GLN A 22 -7.13 -12.63 22.81
CA GLN A 22 -7.82 -13.86 23.18
C GLN A 22 -9.12 -14.02 22.39
N SER A 23 -9.32 -15.22 21.83
CA SER A 23 -10.59 -15.64 21.24
C SER A 23 -11.51 -16.26 22.29
N THR A 24 -12.81 -16.36 22.00
CA THR A 24 -13.79 -16.98 22.91
C THR A 24 -13.52 -18.47 23.18
N ASP A 25 -12.79 -19.11 22.27
CA ASP A 25 -12.62 -20.56 22.20
C ASP A 25 -11.20 -21.01 22.63
N SER A 26 -10.31 -20.07 22.99
CA SER A 26 -8.92 -20.37 23.36
C SER A 26 -8.56 -20.05 24.80
N ASP A 27 -7.61 -20.83 25.32
CA ASP A 27 -6.83 -20.47 26.49
C ASP A 27 -5.91 -19.29 26.14
N PRO A 28 -6.06 -18.10 26.77
CA PRO A 28 -5.36 -16.87 26.39
C PRO A 28 -3.83 -16.97 26.44
N LEU A 29 -3.30 -17.98 27.14
CA LEU A 29 -1.87 -18.17 27.36
C LEU A 29 -1.32 -19.44 26.70
N GLY A 30 -2.19 -20.24 26.07
CA GLY A 30 -1.86 -21.61 25.67
C GLY A 30 -0.65 -21.70 24.73
N GLY A 31 -0.67 -20.86 23.69
CA GLY A 31 0.31 -20.75 22.62
C GLY A 31 1.35 -19.65 22.78
N LEU A 32 1.38 -18.91 23.89
CA LEU A 32 2.43 -17.92 24.20
C LEU A 32 3.54 -18.55 25.05
N GLU A 33 4.80 -18.29 24.71
CA GLU A 33 5.95 -18.83 25.43
C GLU A 33 6.17 -18.05 26.75
N PHE A 34 6.13 -18.79 27.87
CA PHE A 34 6.33 -18.28 29.23
C PHE A 34 6.94 -19.40 30.07
N SER A 35 7.78 -19.06 31.04
CA SER A 35 8.26 -20.05 32.01
C SER A 35 7.10 -20.67 32.80
N ALA A 36 7.32 -21.87 33.35
CA ALA A 36 6.28 -22.58 34.12
C ALA A 36 5.76 -21.74 35.32
N LYS A 37 6.62 -20.95 35.95
CA LYS A 37 6.27 -20.06 37.08
C LYS A 37 5.41 -18.89 36.62
N GLU A 38 5.79 -18.22 35.54
CA GLU A 38 5.04 -17.10 34.96
C GLU A 38 3.67 -17.57 34.49
N ARG A 39 3.62 -18.67 33.73
CA ARG A 39 2.38 -19.26 33.21
C ARG A 39 1.39 -19.61 34.33
N LYS A 40 1.86 -20.16 35.46
CA LYS A 40 1.01 -20.44 36.62
C LYS A 40 0.39 -19.16 37.20
N SER A 41 1.19 -18.11 37.36
CA SER A 41 0.77 -16.83 37.94
C SER A 41 -0.19 -16.08 37.02
N LEU A 42 0.10 -16.04 35.72
CA LEU A 42 -0.77 -15.47 34.69
C LEU A 42 -2.10 -16.20 34.58
N ARG A 43 -2.14 -17.54 34.66
CA ARG A 43 -3.40 -18.31 34.66
C ARG A 43 -4.27 -18.01 35.87
N ALA A 44 -3.68 -17.88 37.05
CA ALA A 44 -4.41 -17.47 38.24
C ALA A 44 -5.02 -16.07 38.07
N LYS A 45 -4.25 -15.13 37.49
CA LYS A 45 -4.73 -13.78 37.17
C LYS A 45 -5.84 -13.79 36.13
N ALA A 46 -5.70 -14.53 35.03
CA ALA A 46 -6.72 -14.68 33.99
C ALA A 46 -8.02 -15.24 34.59
N LYS A 47 -7.94 -16.27 35.44
CA LYS A 47 -9.12 -16.83 36.12
C LYS A 47 -9.81 -15.81 37.04
N ALA A 48 -9.04 -14.99 37.75
CA ALA A 48 -9.59 -13.95 38.63
C ALA A 48 -10.26 -12.81 37.85
N LEU A 49 -9.71 -12.44 36.69
CA LEU A 49 -10.25 -11.39 35.81
C LEU A 49 -11.41 -11.87 34.93
N GLY A 50 -11.48 -13.16 34.61
CA GLY A 50 -12.55 -13.79 33.85
C GLY A 50 -12.74 -13.25 32.42
N PRO A 51 -11.68 -13.13 31.58
CA PRO A 51 -11.84 -12.69 30.21
C PRO A 51 -12.63 -13.70 29.38
N ARG A 52 -13.64 -13.21 28.67
CA ARG A 52 -14.56 -14.01 27.85
C ARG A 52 -14.08 -14.14 26.41
N GLY A 53 -13.22 -13.22 25.95
CA GLY A 53 -12.70 -13.21 24.58
C GLY A 53 -13.68 -12.62 23.56
N GLU A 54 -14.78 -12.02 24.00
CA GLU A 54 -15.77 -11.39 23.14
C GLU A 54 -15.17 -10.21 22.36
N GLU A 55 -15.51 -10.05 21.08
CA GLU A 55 -15.01 -8.92 20.30
C GLU A 55 -15.43 -7.59 20.93
N GLY A 56 -14.44 -6.76 21.26
CA GLY A 56 -14.71 -5.49 21.96
C GLY A 56 -14.12 -5.45 23.35
N GLU A 57 -13.97 -6.62 23.97
CA GLU A 57 -13.64 -6.74 25.37
C GLU A 57 -12.20 -6.27 25.66
N LEU A 58 -12.06 -5.49 26.73
CA LEU A 58 -10.79 -5.09 27.33
C LEU A 58 -10.90 -5.31 28.83
N ILE A 59 -10.20 -6.32 29.35
CA ILE A 59 -10.18 -6.63 30.78
C ILE A 59 -8.76 -6.49 31.28
N SER A 60 -8.56 -5.57 32.23
CA SER A 60 -7.23 -5.19 32.73
C SER A 60 -7.11 -5.44 34.22
N GLY A 61 -5.88 -5.71 34.67
CA GLY A 61 -5.53 -5.73 36.09
C GLY A 61 -4.02 -5.64 36.30
N GLU A 62 -3.60 -5.57 37.55
CA GLU A 62 -2.18 -5.64 37.92
C GLU A 62 -1.54 -6.93 37.39
N CYS A 63 -0.36 -6.80 36.76
CA CYS A 63 0.36 -7.95 36.25
C CYS A 63 1.05 -8.70 37.41
N PRO A 64 0.96 -10.04 37.48
CA PRO A 64 1.68 -10.81 38.49
C PRO A 64 3.16 -11.05 38.16
N LEU A 65 3.68 -10.44 37.10
CA LEU A 65 5.07 -10.60 36.65
C LEU A 65 5.88 -9.36 37.01
N ASP A 66 7.07 -9.53 37.57
CA ASP A 66 7.91 -8.43 38.07
C ASP A 66 8.36 -7.45 36.96
N HIS A 67 8.35 -7.90 35.69
CA HIS A 67 8.76 -7.10 34.53
C HIS A 67 7.60 -6.38 33.83
N ALA A 68 6.40 -6.33 34.42
CA ALA A 68 5.29 -5.55 33.86
C ALA A 68 4.36 -5.03 34.96
N HIS A 69 3.77 -3.86 34.78
CA HIS A 69 2.83 -3.27 35.75
C HIS A 69 1.40 -3.76 35.56
N ARG A 70 0.95 -3.88 34.31
CA ARG A 70 -0.42 -4.30 33.98
C ARG A 70 -0.47 -5.44 32.98
N ILE A 71 -1.58 -6.15 33.00
CA ILE A 71 -1.96 -7.11 31.97
C ILE A 71 -3.37 -6.77 31.50
N THR A 72 -3.56 -6.75 30.18
CA THR A 72 -4.85 -6.49 29.53
C THR A 72 -5.17 -7.61 28.55
N PHE A 73 -6.28 -8.31 28.79
CA PHE A 73 -6.85 -9.26 27.84
C PHE A 73 -7.75 -8.53 26.85
N VAL A 74 -7.55 -8.79 25.57
CA VAL A 74 -8.24 -8.15 24.45
C VAL A 74 -9.05 -9.19 23.71
N GLY A 75 -10.37 -9.08 23.81
CA GLY A 75 -11.28 -10.01 23.16
C GLY A 75 -11.42 -9.75 21.66
N ILE A 76 -11.23 -10.80 20.87
CA ILE A 76 -11.28 -10.76 19.39
C ILE A 76 -12.34 -11.68 18.79
N GLY A 77 -13.22 -12.25 19.62
CA GLY A 77 -14.34 -13.11 19.23
C GLY A 77 -13.95 -14.55 18.91
N SER A 78 -14.84 -15.29 18.27
CA SER A 78 -14.61 -16.70 17.93
C SER A 78 -13.52 -16.88 16.88
N GLU A 79 -12.71 -17.93 17.04
CA GLU A 79 -11.53 -18.19 16.21
C GLU A 79 -11.84 -18.31 14.72
N LYS A 80 -12.95 -18.97 14.40
CA LYS A 80 -13.40 -19.19 13.02
C LYS A 80 -13.71 -17.89 12.28
N ASP A 81 -13.97 -16.81 13.01
CA ASP A 81 -14.41 -15.51 12.50
C ASP A 81 -13.29 -14.44 12.56
N ILE A 82 -12.04 -14.82 12.88
CA ILE A 82 -10.90 -13.89 12.91
C ILE A 82 -10.45 -13.61 11.48
N THR A 83 -11.00 -12.56 10.86
CA THR A 83 -10.58 -12.09 9.53
C THR A 83 -9.45 -11.05 9.62
N HIS A 84 -8.83 -10.73 8.48
CA HIS A 84 -7.87 -9.62 8.35
C HIS A 84 -8.38 -8.32 9.00
N SER A 85 -9.62 -7.93 8.70
CA SER A 85 -10.23 -6.69 9.21
C SER A 85 -10.43 -6.71 10.74
N ARG A 86 -10.84 -7.86 11.29
CA ARG A 86 -11.07 -8.02 12.73
C ARG A 86 -9.75 -7.94 13.49
N MET A 87 -8.71 -8.56 12.95
CA MET A 87 -7.36 -8.48 13.51
C MET A 87 -6.83 -7.04 13.50
N ARG A 88 -6.94 -6.32 12.37
CA ARG A 88 -6.58 -4.88 12.30
C ARG A 88 -7.30 -4.04 13.34
N LYS A 89 -8.62 -4.22 13.49
CA LYS A 89 -9.43 -3.51 14.51
C LYS A 89 -8.97 -3.82 15.93
N ALA A 90 -8.61 -5.07 16.23
CA ALA A 90 -8.10 -5.48 17.54
C ALA A 90 -6.74 -4.82 17.84
N LEU A 91 -5.81 -4.84 16.89
CA LEU A 91 -4.49 -4.22 17.03
C LEU A 91 -4.59 -2.70 17.19
N ASN A 92 -5.44 -2.03 16.41
CA ASN A 92 -5.72 -0.61 16.60
C ASN A 92 -6.32 -0.31 17.98
N ARG A 93 -7.17 -1.21 18.51
CA ARG A 93 -7.74 -1.05 19.85
C ARG A 93 -6.65 -1.12 20.92
N VAL A 94 -5.68 -2.04 20.78
CA VAL A 94 -4.50 -2.10 21.65
C VAL A 94 -3.77 -0.76 21.63
N MET A 95 -3.38 -0.28 20.45
CA MET A 95 -2.61 0.96 20.33
C MET A 95 -3.38 2.17 20.88
N ARG A 96 -4.68 2.30 20.56
CA ARG A 96 -5.52 3.37 21.13
C ARG A 96 -5.62 3.29 22.65
N GLN A 97 -5.71 2.09 23.21
CA GLN A 97 -5.82 1.91 24.66
C GLN A 97 -4.49 2.24 25.35
N ALA A 98 -3.36 1.80 24.80
CA ALA A 98 -2.02 2.08 25.30
C ALA A 98 -1.73 3.59 25.25
N THR A 99 -2.00 4.24 24.11
CA THR A 99 -1.93 5.69 23.95
C THR A 99 -2.80 6.44 24.97
N LYS A 100 -4.07 6.02 25.15
CA LYS A 100 -4.99 6.65 26.12
C LYS A 100 -4.46 6.56 27.56
N ASN A 101 -3.79 5.47 27.88
CA ASN A 101 -3.23 5.22 29.20
C ASN A 101 -1.83 5.82 29.40
N ARG A 102 -1.25 6.45 28.36
CA ARG A 102 0.13 6.96 28.36
C ARG A 102 1.16 5.88 28.65
N GLU A 103 0.97 4.73 28.00
CA GLU A 103 1.91 3.61 28.05
C GLU A 103 2.98 3.83 26.97
N TYR A 104 4.24 3.66 27.35
CA TYR A 104 5.43 3.88 26.52
C TYR A 104 6.05 2.56 26.08
N GLN A 105 6.12 1.58 26.98
CA GLN A 105 6.70 0.26 26.73
C GLN A 105 5.65 -0.81 26.94
N ILE A 106 5.18 -1.44 25.86
CA ILE A 106 4.11 -2.45 25.92
C ILE A 106 4.56 -3.77 25.29
N ALA A 107 4.00 -4.88 25.76
CA ALA A 107 4.13 -6.17 25.08
C ALA A 107 2.81 -6.61 24.44
N LEU A 108 2.91 -7.37 23.36
CA LEU A 108 1.78 -7.90 22.62
C LEU A 108 1.93 -9.41 22.40
N GLY A 109 0.98 -10.17 22.93
CA GLY A 109 0.81 -11.59 22.71
C GLY A 109 -0.36 -11.86 21.77
N VAL A 110 -0.07 -12.43 20.61
CA VAL A 110 -1.09 -12.86 19.64
C VAL A 110 -0.82 -14.28 19.21
N GLN A 111 -1.65 -15.20 19.67
CA GLN A 111 -1.53 -16.65 19.45
C GLN A 111 -2.63 -17.22 18.52
N VAL A 112 -3.43 -16.34 17.93
CA VAL A 112 -4.57 -16.76 17.10
C VAL A 112 -4.20 -16.86 15.62
N LYS A 113 -4.90 -17.76 14.95
CA LYS A 113 -4.81 -17.95 13.50
C LYS A 113 -5.85 -17.06 12.81
N VAL A 114 -5.44 -16.35 11.75
CA VAL A 114 -6.36 -15.61 10.89
C VAL A 114 -7.02 -16.59 9.92
N HIS A 115 -8.33 -16.48 9.76
CA HIS A 115 -9.12 -17.32 8.88
C HIS A 115 -8.57 -17.24 7.44
N GLY A 116 -8.44 -18.41 6.78
CA GLY A 116 -7.92 -18.52 5.42
C GLY A 116 -6.39 -18.51 5.30
N LEU A 117 -5.65 -18.18 6.36
CA LEU A 117 -4.18 -18.15 6.33
C LEU A 117 -3.56 -19.42 6.93
N THR A 118 -2.30 -19.70 6.59
CA THR A 118 -1.50 -20.66 7.36
C THR A 118 -1.12 -20.07 8.72
N ALA A 119 -0.60 -20.87 9.65
CA ALA A 119 -0.11 -20.35 10.93
C ALA A 119 1.07 -19.37 10.75
N ALA A 120 1.98 -19.67 9.83
CA ALA A 120 3.13 -18.82 9.51
C ALA A 120 2.70 -17.49 8.87
N ASP A 121 1.73 -17.53 7.93
CA ASP A 121 1.21 -16.32 7.30
C ASP A 121 0.39 -15.47 8.27
N SER A 122 -0.41 -16.11 9.14
CA SER A 122 -1.12 -15.42 10.22
C SER A 122 -0.17 -14.67 11.13
N ARG A 123 0.92 -15.32 11.56
CA ARG A 123 1.94 -14.71 12.42
C ARG A 123 2.55 -13.50 11.73
N LEU A 124 3.00 -13.64 10.48
CA LEU A 124 3.59 -12.52 9.73
C LEU A 124 2.60 -11.36 9.53
N PHE A 125 1.35 -11.67 9.15
CA PHE A 125 0.29 -10.66 8.97
C PHE A 125 0.09 -9.85 10.25
N VAL A 126 -0.06 -10.53 11.39
CA VAL A 126 -0.26 -9.88 12.69
C VAL A 126 0.91 -8.97 13.05
N LEU A 127 2.15 -9.46 12.95
CA LEU A 127 3.34 -8.68 13.29
C LEU A 127 3.43 -7.41 12.43
N ARG A 128 3.16 -7.54 11.13
CA ARG A 128 3.14 -6.41 10.20
C ARG A 128 2.06 -5.40 10.56
N GLU A 129 0.82 -5.83 10.72
CA GLU A 129 -0.29 -4.93 11.05
C GLU A 129 -0.08 -4.26 12.42
N ALA A 130 0.44 -4.98 13.41
CA ALA A 130 0.76 -4.43 14.73
C ALA A 130 1.81 -3.31 14.61
N SER A 131 2.83 -3.54 13.79
CA SER A 131 3.92 -2.58 13.58
C SER A 131 3.47 -1.25 12.94
N ILE A 132 2.35 -1.23 12.21
CA ILE A 132 1.82 -0.02 11.54
C ILE A 132 0.56 0.53 12.22
N SER A 133 0.09 -0.10 13.30
CA SER A 133 -1.13 0.29 14.01
C SER A 133 -0.98 1.59 14.80
N ASP A 134 0.27 2.04 15.02
CA ASP A 134 0.62 3.31 15.65
C ASP A 134 0.75 4.48 14.65
N TYR A 135 0.52 4.23 13.36
CA TYR A 135 0.73 5.21 12.32
C TYR A 135 -0.17 6.44 12.53
N THR A 136 0.45 7.62 12.52
CA THR A 136 -0.23 8.92 12.55
C THR A 136 0.42 9.86 11.56
N PHE A 137 -0.39 10.69 10.89
CA PHE A 137 0.11 11.78 10.04
C PHE A 137 -0.28 13.14 10.63
N ASP A 138 0.62 13.72 11.42
CA ASP A 138 0.43 15.03 12.07
C ASP A 138 1.42 16.09 11.57
N THR A 139 2.14 15.83 10.47
CA THR A 139 3.19 16.68 9.87
C THR A 139 2.77 18.15 9.73
N PHE A 140 1.51 18.41 9.36
CA PHE A 140 0.98 19.76 9.18
C PHE A 140 0.18 20.31 10.37
N LYS A 141 0.07 19.59 11.48
CA LYS A 141 -0.54 20.09 12.71
C LYS A 141 0.47 20.92 13.50
N SER A 142 0.05 22.09 14.00
CA SER A 142 0.87 22.96 14.86
C SER A 142 1.12 22.34 16.23
N LYS A 143 0.11 21.68 16.81
CA LYS A 143 0.25 20.86 18.02
C LYS A 143 0.42 19.40 17.60
N LYS A 144 1.63 18.89 17.78
CA LYS A 144 1.99 17.50 17.55
C LYS A 144 1.42 16.61 18.65
N ASN A 145 1.24 15.34 18.31
CA ASN A 145 0.73 14.36 19.24
C ASN A 145 1.88 13.70 20.03
N GLU A 146 2.56 14.49 20.86
CA GLU A 146 3.78 14.08 21.57
C GLU A 146 3.50 13.12 22.74
N PHE A 147 2.34 13.23 23.39
CA PHE A 147 1.97 12.41 24.54
C PHE A 147 1.26 11.09 24.18
N GLU A 148 1.21 10.77 22.89
CA GLU A 148 0.42 9.65 22.37
C GLU A 148 1.27 8.53 21.73
N LYS A 149 2.60 8.65 21.80
CA LYS A 149 3.51 7.71 21.15
C LYS A 149 3.95 6.63 22.12
N ILE A 150 3.72 5.40 21.71
CA ILE A 150 4.36 4.21 22.27
C ILE A 150 5.79 4.22 21.72
N ASP A 151 6.77 4.04 22.61
CA ASP A 151 8.19 4.04 22.26
C ASP A 151 8.65 2.63 21.89
N GLY A 152 8.17 1.61 22.61
CA GLY A 152 8.53 0.20 22.36
C GLY A 152 7.32 -0.73 22.34
N LEU A 153 7.20 -1.49 21.24
CA LEU A 153 6.24 -2.58 21.09
C LEU A 153 6.99 -3.91 21.08
N HIS A 154 6.88 -4.67 22.17
CA HIS A 154 7.56 -5.95 22.37
C HIS A 154 6.65 -7.12 21.95
N ILE A 155 7.15 -8.03 21.13
CA ILE A 155 6.35 -9.17 20.65
C ILE A 155 6.63 -10.42 21.48
N LEU A 156 5.60 -10.95 22.16
CA LEU A 156 5.71 -12.21 22.90
C LEU A 156 5.89 -13.40 21.92
N PRO A 157 6.89 -14.27 22.12
CA PRO A 157 7.10 -15.44 21.30
C PRO A 157 5.97 -16.47 21.44
N LEU A 158 5.72 -17.23 20.38
CA LEU A 158 4.84 -18.39 20.44
C LEU A 158 5.57 -19.62 20.98
N VAL A 159 4.81 -20.57 21.53
CA VAL A 159 5.35 -21.89 21.90
C VAL A 159 5.97 -22.54 20.66
N LYS A 160 7.25 -22.93 20.76
CA LYS A 160 8.10 -23.46 19.67
C LYS A 160 8.54 -22.46 18.59
N GLU A 161 8.28 -21.16 18.77
CA GLU A 161 8.95 -20.11 17.99
C GLU A 161 10.28 -19.79 18.68
N SER A 162 11.40 -20.08 18.02
CA SER A 162 12.71 -19.73 18.59
C SER A 162 12.90 -18.21 18.62
N GLU A 163 13.85 -17.75 19.44
CA GLU A 163 14.18 -16.34 19.47
C GLU A 163 14.75 -15.88 18.12
N GLU A 164 15.55 -16.72 17.46
CA GLU A 164 16.11 -16.44 16.14
C GLU A 164 15.01 -16.34 15.06
N ASP A 165 14.05 -17.28 15.05
CA ASP A 165 12.94 -17.27 14.07
C ASP A 165 12.06 -16.02 14.23
N LEU A 166 11.82 -15.60 15.47
CA LEU A 166 11.03 -14.40 15.74
C LEU A 166 11.78 -13.15 15.28
N GLU A 167 13.06 -13.00 15.63
CA GLU A 167 13.82 -11.81 15.22
C GLU A 167 13.97 -11.73 13.70
N GLU A 168 14.18 -12.84 12.98
CA GLU A 168 14.19 -12.85 11.51
C GLU A 168 12.89 -12.28 10.92
N ARG A 169 11.73 -12.68 11.48
CA ARG A 169 10.42 -12.14 11.08
C ARG A 169 10.30 -10.66 11.40
N LEU A 170 10.76 -10.23 12.57
CA LEU A 170 10.69 -8.83 13.00
C LEU A 170 11.58 -7.93 12.15
N VAL A 171 12.78 -8.38 11.76
CA VAL A 171 13.63 -7.66 10.81
C VAL A 171 12.87 -7.43 9.52
N ARG A 172 12.29 -8.49 8.92
CA ARG A 172 11.48 -8.36 7.70
C ARG A 172 10.30 -7.40 7.87
N VAL A 173 9.60 -7.48 9.00
CA VAL A 173 8.48 -6.57 9.31
C VAL A 173 8.92 -5.12 9.44
N ARG A 174 10.06 -4.82 10.08
CA ARG A 174 10.59 -3.45 10.21
C ARG A 174 10.90 -2.83 8.84
N LEU A 175 11.44 -3.61 7.90
CA LEU A 175 11.72 -3.15 6.53
C LEU A 175 10.44 -2.84 5.76
N LEU A 176 9.45 -3.75 5.81
CA LEU A 176 8.14 -3.56 5.17
C LEU A 176 7.37 -2.38 5.79
N ARG A 177 7.43 -2.23 7.11
CA ARG A 177 6.85 -1.11 7.85
C ARG A 177 7.32 0.23 7.29
N THR A 178 8.64 0.41 7.15
CA THR A 178 9.24 1.64 6.62
C THR A 178 8.74 1.94 5.20
N SER A 179 8.64 0.90 4.38
CA SER A 179 8.13 0.97 3.00
C SER A 179 6.66 1.37 2.92
N GLN A 180 5.80 0.81 3.78
CA GLN A 180 4.38 1.15 3.86
C GLN A 180 4.17 2.57 4.40
N ILE A 181 4.94 2.98 5.41
CA ILE A 181 4.88 4.34 5.96
C ILE A 181 5.25 5.36 4.89
N LEU A 182 6.31 5.13 4.12
CA LEU A 182 6.70 6.01 3.02
C LEU A 182 5.54 6.22 2.03
N ALA A 183 4.88 5.13 1.59
CA ALA A 183 3.73 5.22 0.70
C ALA A 183 2.56 6.00 1.33
N ARG A 184 2.30 5.79 2.62
CA ARG A 184 1.25 6.52 3.35
C ARG A 184 1.57 8.00 3.51
N ASP A 185 2.79 8.33 3.87
CA ASP A 185 3.23 9.71 4.09
C ASP A 185 3.16 10.51 2.80
N LEU A 186 3.70 9.98 1.70
CA LEU A 186 3.62 10.64 0.39
C LEU A 186 2.16 10.89 0.00
N THR A 187 1.30 9.87 0.09
CA THR A 187 -0.13 10.01 -0.27
C THR A 187 -0.90 10.98 0.64
N ASN A 188 -0.50 11.10 1.92
CA ASN A 188 -1.17 11.96 2.88
C ASN A 188 -0.73 13.43 2.78
N ARG A 189 0.42 13.74 2.16
CA ARG A 189 0.86 15.12 1.90
C ARG A 189 -0.17 15.88 1.04
N PRO A 190 -0.45 17.15 1.32
CA PRO A 190 -1.35 17.96 0.49
C PRO A 190 -0.67 18.32 -0.84
N ALA A 191 -1.46 18.55 -1.88
CA ALA A 191 -0.95 18.82 -3.24
C ALA A 191 -0.03 20.04 -3.33
N ASN A 192 -0.26 21.07 -2.50
CA ASN A 192 0.60 22.25 -2.45
C ASN A 192 1.99 21.99 -1.83
N ASP A 193 2.18 20.81 -1.23
CA ASP A 193 3.44 20.38 -0.63
C ASP A 193 4.07 19.20 -1.39
N LEU A 194 3.25 18.32 -1.99
CA LEU A 194 3.70 17.23 -2.87
C LEU A 194 3.15 17.40 -4.29
N ASN A 195 3.84 18.22 -5.07
CA ASN A 195 3.67 18.42 -6.51
C ASN A 195 4.72 17.61 -7.32
N PRO A 196 4.73 17.63 -8.67
CA PRO A 196 5.65 16.80 -9.46
C PRO A 196 7.13 17.05 -9.16
N GLU A 197 7.53 18.29 -8.88
CA GLU A 197 8.91 18.66 -8.56
C GLU A 197 9.34 18.12 -7.18
N THR A 198 8.53 18.37 -6.16
CA THR A 198 8.79 17.89 -4.79
C THR A 198 8.65 16.37 -4.68
N PHE A 199 7.86 15.73 -5.55
CA PHE A 199 7.85 14.28 -5.69
C PHE A 199 9.17 13.77 -6.30
N ALA A 200 9.67 14.41 -7.36
CA ALA A 200 10.99 14.09 -7.89
C ALA A 200 12.11 14.27 -6.84
N GLN A 201 11.97 15.25 -5.94
CA GLN A 201 12.88 15.45 -4.81
C GLN A 201 12.77 14.31 -3.78
N ALA A 202 11.56 13.89 -3.41
CA ALA A 202 11.35 12.74 -2.53
C ALA A 202 11.93 11.44 -3.10
N ALA A 203 11.93 11.26 -4.43
CA ALA A 203 12.60 10.13 -5.08
C ALA A 203 14.13 10.18 -4.92
N LYS A 204 14.74 11.36 -5.02
CA LYS A 204 16.19 11.50 -4.77
C LYS A 204 16.53 11.18 -3.32
N GLU A 205 15.78 11.72 -2.37
CA GLU A 205 15.93 11.44 -0.94
C GLU A 205 15.83 9.95 -0.64
N LEU A 206 14.85 9.26 -1.24
CA LEU A 206 14.73 7.81 -1.15
C LEU A 206 16.02 7.09 -1.59
N SER A 207 16.67 7.52 -2.67
CA SER A 207 17.92 6.90 -3.13
C SER A 207 19.15 7.20 -2.25
N GLU A 208 19.10 8.27 -1.46
CA GLU A 208 20.14 8.61 -0.48
C GLU A 208 19.96 7.78 0.80
N GLU A 209 18.72 7.58 1.23
CA GLU A 209 18.37 6.76 2.40
C GLU A 209 18.52 5.24 2.15
N ALA A 210 18.03 4.77 1.00
CA ALA A 210 17.99 3.35 0.64
C ALA A 210 19.10 3.04 -0.38
N LYS A 211 20.17 2.41 0.12
CA LYS A 211 21.32 2.03 -0.71
C LYS A 211 20.89 1.07 -1.82
N GLY A 212 21.51 1.21 -3.00
CA GLY A 212 21.27 0.32 -4.14
C GLY A 212 20.16 0.78 -5.09
N LEU A 213 19.55 1.95 -4.84
CA LEU A 213 18.67 2.61 -5.79
C LEU A 213 19.42 3.67 -6.61
N ARG A 214 19.09 3.73 -7.90
CA ARG A 214 19.49 4.82 -8.80
C ARG A 214 18.26 5.56 -9.26
N VAL A 215 18.26 6.89 -9.15
CA VAL A 215 17.14 7.73 -9.58
C VAL A 215 17.56 8.60 -10.75
N THR A 216 16.74 8.60 -11.81
CA THR A 216 16.84 9.50 -12.95
C THR A 216 15.53 10.26 -13.09
N ILE A 217 15.59 11.58 -13.27
CA ILE A 217 14.41 12.43 -13.44
C ILE A 217 14.44 13.00 -14.86
N LEU A 218 13.38 12.74 -15.63
CA LEU A 218 13.15 13.42 -16.91
C LEU A 218 12.27 14.64 -16.65
N GLY A 219 12.78 15.83 -16.98
CA GLY A 219 12.03 17.08 -16.92
C GLY A 219 11.30 17.37 -18.23
N LEU A 220 10.71 18.56 -18.32
CA LEU A 220 9.91 18.98 -19.48
C LEU A 220 10.63 18.80 -20.82
N LYS A 221 11.91 19.18 -20.90
CA LYS A 221 12.71 19.09 -22.14
C LYS A 221 12.95 17.64 -22.56
N GLU A 222 13.24 16.75 -21.62
CA GLU A 222 13.43 15.33 -21.88
C GLU A 222 12.10 14.68 -22.31
N LEU A 223 10.99 15.03 -21.65
CA LEU A 223 9.66 14.54 -22.00
C LEU A 223 9.24 14.96 -23.42
N GLN A 224 9.52 16.21 -23.82
CA GLN A 224 9.33 16.71 -25.18
C GLN A 224 10.18 15.93 -26.20
N LYS A 225 11.45 15.67 -25.87
CA LYS A 225 12.36 14.89 -26.72
C LYS A 225 11.89 13.44 -26.90
N GLU A 226 11.35 12.85 -25.84
CA GLU A 226 10.77 11.50 -25.83
C GLU A 226 9.34 11.47 -26.42
N LYS A 227 8.80 12.62 -26.84
CA LYS A 227 7.46 12.77 -27.44
C LYS A 227 6.35 12.18 -26.57
N MET A 228 6.44 12.35 -25.25
CA MET A 228 5.45 11.84 -24.29
C MET A 228 4.20 12.71 -24.27
N GLY A 229 3.43 12.71 -25.37
CA GLY A 229 2.29 13.60 -25.55
C GLY A 229 1.12 13.36 -24.60
N GLY A 230 1.01 12.18 -23.98
CA GLY A 230 0.06 11.93 -22.91
C GLY A 230 0.42 12.70 -21.64
N ILE A 231 1.68 12.59 -21.20
CA ILE A 231 2.20 13.34 -20.04
C ILE A 231 2.16 14.85 -20.29
N LEU A 232 2.68 15.28 -21.44
CA LEU A 232 2.75 16.69 -21.82
C LEU A 232 1.36 17.30 -21.95
N GLY A 233 0.43 16.58 -22.58
CA GLY A 233 -0.95 17.02 -22.74
C GLY A 233 -1.67 17.16 -21.40
N VAL A 234 -1.60 16.17 -20.52
CA VAL A 234 -2.26 16.28 -19.20
C VAL A 234 -1.73 17.46 -18.38
N CYS A 235 -0.42 17.69 -18.39
CA CYS A 235 0.20 18.69 -17.53
C CYS A 235 0.13 20.13 -18.08
N GLN A 236 -0.19 20.35 -19.36
CA GLN A 236 -0.09 21.68 -19.98
C GLN A 236 -1.03 22.75 -19.37
N GLY A 237 -1.99 22.31 -18.55
CA GLY A 237 -2.88 23.19 -17.79
C GLY A 237 -2.30 23.73 -16.49
N SER A 238 -1.29 23.06 -15.90
CA SER A 238 -0.68 23.45 -14.62
C SER A 238 0.57 24.32 -14.80
N GLU A 239 0.84 25.16 -13.81
CA GLU A 239 2.15 25.84 -13.65
C GLU A 239 3.23 24.90 -13.12
N GLN A 240 2.85 23.78 -12.51
CA GLN A 240 3.78 22.75 -12.05
C GLN A 240 4.22 21.90 -13.23
N GLU A 241 5.49 21.97 -13.59
CA GLU A 241 6.00 21.20 -14.72
C GLU A 241 5.95 19.68 -14.47
N PRO A 242 5.70 18.87 -15.52
CA PRO A 242 5.66 17.42 -15.38
C PRO A 242 7.06 16.84 -15.12
N ARG A 243 7.09 15.67 -14.50
CA ARG A 243 8.31 14.86 -14.30
C ARG A 243 8.04 13.41 -14.62
N MET A 244 9.01 12.69 -15.18
CA MET A 244 9.01 11.22 -15.19
C MET A 244 10.16 10.74 -14.32
N LEU A 245 9.84 10.10 -13.20
CA LEU A 245 10.83 9.51 -12.30
C LEU A 245 11.10 8.08 -12.78
N VAL A 246 12.39 7.74 -12.85
CA VAL A 246 12.87 6.40 -13.15
C VAL A 246 13.75 5.96 -11.98
N ILE A 247 13.27 5.00 -11.19
CA ILE A 247 13.93 4.48 -9.99
C ILE A 247 14.37 3.06 -10.27
N GLU A 248 15.66 2.76 -10.13
CA GLU A 248 16.21 1.49 -10.56
C GLU A 248 16.94 0.78 -9.43
N HIS A 249 16.55 -0.45 -9.16
CA HIS A 249 17.33 -1.43 -8.41
C HIS A 249 17.90 -2.45 -9.41
N ARG A 250 19.24 -2.50 -9.53
CA ARG A 250 19.93 -3.30 -10.56
C ARG A 250 21.05 -4.15 -9.95
N PRO A 251 20.75 -5.36 -9.44
CA PRO A 251 21.78 -6.27 -8.97
C PRO A 251 22.65 -6.74 -10.14
N LYS A 252 23.90 -7.18 -9.86
CA LYS A 252 24.90 -7.52 -10.91
C LYS A 252 24.46 -8.63 -11.86
N LYS A 253 23.65 -9.59 -11.38
CA LYS A 253 23.16 -10.75 -12.14
C LYS A 253 21.68 -10.97 -11.79
N PRO A 254 20.77 -10.15 -12.32
CA PRO A 254 19.36 -10.24 -11.97
C PRO A 254 18.76 -11.56 -12.46
N LYS A 255 17.98 -12.24 -11.62
CA LYS A 255 17.28 -13.47 -12.01
C LYS A 255 16.02 -13.22 -12.83
N LYS A 256 15.40 -12.05 -12.62
CA LYS A 256 14.17 -11.57 -13.26
C LYS A 256 14.26 -10.06 -13.46
N SER A 257 13.45 -9.54 -14.37
CA SER A 257 13.31 -8.12 -14.69
C SER A 257 11.85 -7.70 -14.54
N VAL A 258 11.55 -6.81 -13.61
CA VAL A 258 10.18 -6.32 -13.36
C VAL A 258 10.17 -4.81 -13.50
N VAL A 259 9.16 -4.27 -14.19
CA VAL A 259 8.87 -2.84 -14.19
C VAL A 259 7.57 -2.60 -13.42
N LEU A 260 7.60 -1.62 -12.53
CA LEU A 260 6.44 -1.15 -11.78
C LEU A 260 6.08 0.25 -12.27
N VAL A 261 4.82 0.50 -12.61
CA VAL A 261 4.37 1.81 -13.09
C VAL A 261 3.33 2.40 -12.14
N GLY A 262 3.52 3.61 -11.65
CA GLY A 262 2.61 4.22 -10.68
C GLY A 262 2.00 5.51 -11.20
N LYS A 263 0.66 5.60 -11.27
CA LYS A 263 -0.05 6.85 -11.60
C LYS A 263 0.38 7.95 -10.62
N GLY A 264 0.93 9.04 -11.15
CA GLY A 264 1.49 10.16 -10.37
C GLY A 264 0.74 11.48 -10.55
N VAL A 265 -0.60 11.47 -10.56
CA VAL A 265 -1.38 12.72 -10.62
C VAL A 265 -1.42 13.34 -9.22
N THR A 266 -0.56 14.33 -8.99
CA THR A 266 -0.36 14.94 -7.65
C THR A 266 -1.56 15.74 -7.16
N PHE A 267 -2.35 16.27 -8.09
CA PHE A 267 -3.70 16.74 -7.86
C PHE A 267 -4.52 16.60 -9.13
N ASP A 268 -5.75 16.15 -8.98
CA ASP A 268 -6.68 15.98 -10.08
C ASP A 268 -7.96 16.79 -9.88
N SER A 269 -8.05 17.93 -10.56
CA SER A 269 -9.31 18.68 -10.62
C SER A 269 -10.25 18.16 -11.71
N GLY A 270 -9.78 17.26 -12.57
CA GLY A 270 -10.40 16.83 -13.83
C GLY A 270 -10.08 17.70 -15.05
N GLY A 271 -9.27 18.75 -14.91
CA GLY A 271 -8.98 19.69 -16.00
C GLY A 271 -10.23 20.46 -16.43
N ILE A 272 -10.47 20.59 -17.74
CA ILE A 272 -11.65 21.27 -18.31
C ILE A 272 -12.95 20.51 -18.01
N SER A 273 -12.90 19.18 -17.97
CA SER A 273 -13.94 18.31 -17.43
C SER A 273 -13.96 18.35 -15.90
N LEU A 274 -14.19 19.54 -15.34
CA LEU A 274 -14.00 19.84 -13.92
C LEU A 274 -14.85 18.93 -13.02
N LYS A 275 -14.22 18.32 -12.01
CA LYS A 275 -14.90 17.57 -10.97
C LYS A 275 -15.80 18.48 -10.12
N PRO A 276 -16.86 17.94 -9.49
CA PRO A 276 -17.60 18.67 -8.45
C PRO A 276 -16.69 19.07 -7.28
N GLY A 277 -16.94 20.24 -6.67
CA GLY A 277 -16.12 20.70 -5.55
C GLY A 277 -16.22 19.83 -4.28
N ALA A 278 -17.34 19.13 -4.08
CA ALA A 278 -17.51 18.23 -2.94
C ALA A 278 -16.57 17.01 -3.06
N GLY A 279 -15.73 16.80 -2.05
CA GLY A 279 -14.77 15.68 -2.02
C GLY A 279 -13.49 15.89 -2.83
N MET A 280 -13.38 16.94 -3.64
CA MET A 280 -12.20 17.21 -4.48
C MET A 280 -10.89 17.30 -3.70
N GLY A 281 -10.92 17.71 -2.42
CA GLY A 281 -9.72 17.71 -1.57
C GLY A 281 -9.08 16.33 -1.37
N ALA A 282 -9.81 15.22 -1.60
CA ALA A 282 -9.24 13.87 -1.59
C ALA A 282 -8.39 13.57 -2.84
N MET A 283 -8.51 14.36 -3.92
CA MET A 283 -7.77 14.16 -5.17
C MET A 283 -6.27 14.47 -5.06
N LYS A 284 -5.79 14.94 -3.89
CA LYS A 284 -4.36 14.87 -3.54
C LYS A 284 -3.82 13.44 -3.52
N ALA A 285 -4.71 12.45 -3.31
CA ALA A 285 -4.36 11.04 -3.25
C ALA A 285 -4.36 10.37 -4.63
N ASP A 286 -4.56 11.13 -5.72
CA ASP A 286 -4.60 10.58 -7.08
C ASP A 286 -3.20 10.19 -7.64
N MET A 287 -2.20 10.29 -6.77
CA MET A 287 -0.84 9.81 -6.92
C MET A 287 -0.53 8.58 -6.04
N VAL A 288 -1.54 7.95 -5.44
CA VAL A 288 -1.34 6.77 -4.56
C VAL A 288 -0.63 5.62 -5.28
N GLY A 289 -0.86 5.44 -6.58
CA GLY A 289 -0.13 4.45 -7.39
C GLY A 289 1.38 4.72 -7.44
N ALA A 290 1.77 5.98 -7.64
CA ALA A 290 3.16 6.41 -7.56
C ALA A 290 3.76 6.23 -6.16
N ALA A 291 3.01 6.55 -5.10
CA ALA A 291 3.45 6.34 -3.72
C ALA A 291 3.64 4.85 -3.40
N THR A 292 2.78 3.97 -3.92
CA THR A 292 2.94 2.52 -3.83
C THR A 292 4.23 2.08 -4.51
N VAL A 293 4.53 2.56 -5.72
CA VAL A 293 5.81 2.25 -6.41
C VAL A 293 7.02 2.71 -5.58
N MET A 294 6.99 3.92 -4.99
CA MET A 294 8.05 4.38 -4.08
C MET A 294 8.26 3.44 -2.89
N GLY A 295 7.16 3.02 -2.25
CA GLY A 295 7.20 2.07 -1.14
C GLY A 295 7.78 0.72 -1.56
N VAL A 296 7.38 0.19 -2.72
CA VAL A 296 7.92 -1.08 -3.22
C VAL A 296 9.41 -0.95 -3.55
N MET A 297 9.84 0.16 -4.18
CA MET A 297 11.26 0.38 -4.47
C MET A 297 12.11 0.46 -3.19
N ARG A 298 11.57 1.07 -2.11
CA ARG A 298 12.19 1.02 -0.78
C ARG A 298 12.32 -0.41 -0.27
N ALA A 299 11.24 -1.20 -0.32
CA ALA A 299 11.24 -2.59 0.14
C ALA A 299 12.26 -3.45 -0.64
N VAL A 300 12.32 -3.29 -1.96
CA VAL A 300 13.26 -4.02 -2.83
C VAL A 300 14.71 -3.71 -2.47
N ALA A 301 15.04 -2.44 -2.22
CA ALA A 301 16.37 -2.01 -1.82
C ALA A 301 16.76 -2.54 -0.43
N ASP A 302 15.86 -2.38 0.54
CA ASP A 302 16.08 -2.80 1.92
C ASP A 302 16.22 -4.33 2.06
N LEU A 303 15.50 -5.10 1.23
CA LEU A 303 15.59 -6.56 1.17
C LEU A 303 16.74 -7.07 0.26
N ASP A 304 17.44 -6.18 -0.44
CA ASP A 304 18.51 -6.49 -1.41
C ASP A 304 18.14 -7.63 -2.38
N LEU A 305 16.94 -7.54 -2.98
CA LEU A 305 16.41 -8.63 -3.78
C LEU A 305 17.26 -8.86 -5.05
N PRO A 306 17.60 -10.11 -5.42
CA PRO A 306 18.38 -10.43 -6.63
C PRO A 306 17.54 -10.34 -7.93
N ILE A 307 16.67 -9.35 -8.04
CA ILE A 307 15.77 -9.06 -9.17
C ILE A 307 16.06 -7.64 -9.66
N LYS A 308 16.09 -7.43 -10.98
CA LYS A 308 16.09 -6.07 -11.51
C LYS A 308 14.68 -5.51 -11.39
N VAL A 309 14.51 -4.42 -10.65
CA VAL A 309 13.23 -3.73 -10.52
C VAL A 309 13.38 -2.28 -10.96
N VAL A 310 12.47 -1.82 -11.81
CA VAL A 310 12.43 -0.42 -12.27
C VAL A 310 11.07 0.17 -11.95
N GLY A 311 11.03 1.21 -11.12
CA GLY A 311 9.85 2.02 -10.87
C GLY A 311 9.77 3.18 -11.86
N LEU A 312 8.64 3.32 -12.54
CA LEU A 312 8.32 4.42 -13.45
C LEU A 312 7.14 5.22 -12.91
N ILE A 313 7.33 6.51 -12.70
CA ILE A 313 6.29 7.39 -12.16
C ILE A 313 6.16 8.61 -13.08
N PRO A 314 5.15 8.65 -13.96
CA PRO A 314 4.77 9.87 -14.65
C PRO A 314 4.02 10.80 -13.67
N ALA A 315 4.71 11.83 -13.19
CA ALA A 315 4.18 12.80 -12.24
C ALA A 315 3.69 14.06 -12.95
N VAL A 316 2.42 14.41 -12.74
CA VAL A 316 1.75 15.57 -13.33
C VAL A 316 0.80 16.21 -12.31
N GLU A 317 0.27 17.38 -12.66
CA GLU A 317 -0.88 17.99 -11.99
C GLU A 317 -1.93 18.33 -13.05
N ASN A 318 -3.17 17.89 -12.88
CA ASN A 318 -4.25 18.09 -13.86
C ASN A 318 -5.14 19.27 -13.42
N MET A 319 -5.00 20.40 -14.12
CA MET A 319 -5.63 21.67 -13.74
C MET A 319 -6.35 22.34 -14.92
N PRO A 320 -7.51 23.00 -14.71
CA PRO A 320 -8.11 23.86 -15.72
C PRO A 320 -7.27 25.13 -15.88
N SER A 321 -7.04 25.53 -17.12
CA SER A 321 -6.46 26.84 -17.43
C SER A 321 -6.76 27.21 -18.88
N GLY A 322 -6.34 28.40 -19.31
CA GLY A 322 -6.42 28.81 -20.72
C GLY A 322 -5.54 27.99 -21.66
N THR A 323 -4.59 27.20 -21.13
CA THR A 323 -3.69 26.34 -21.92
C THR A 323 -4.00 24.85 -21.76
N ALA A 324 -4.91 24.46 -20.86
CA ALA A 324 -5.24 23.06 -20.58
C ALA A 324 -5.73 22.29 -21.81
N ILE A 325 -5.49 20.97 -21.83
CA ILE A 325 -6.12 20.07 -22.81
C ILE A 325 -7.64 20.16 -22.70
N ARG A 326 -8.33 19.96 -23.83
CA ARG A 326 -9.79 20.06 -23.93
C ARG A 326 -10.38 18.77 -24.46
N PRO A 327 -11.66 18.49 -24.13
CA PRO A 327 -12.44 17.52 -24.87
C PRO A 327 -12.40 17.79 -26.39
N GLY A 328 -12.08 16.77 -27.17
CA GLY A 328 -11.89 16.81 -28.63
C GLY A 328 -10.45 17.01 -29.10
N ASP A 329 -9.51 17.37 -28.23
CA ASP A 329 -8.09 17.45 -28.61
C ASP A 329 -7.54 16.04 -28.93
N ILE A 330 -6.63 15.95 -29.90
CA ILE A 330 -5.93 14.69 -30.25
C ILE A 330 -4.48 14.78 -29.82
N LEU A 331 -4.05 13.84 -28.97
CA LEU A 331 -2.69 13.73 -28.49
C LEU A 331 -1.94 12.63 -29.26
N THR A 332 -0.67 12.85 -29.58
CA THR A 332 0.22 11.78 -30.06
C THR A 332 1.07 11.29 -28.91
N THR A 333 0.88 10.04 -28.48
CA THR A 333 1.69 9.42 -27.43
C THR A 333 3.10 9.07 -27.93
N SER A 334 4.02 8.77 -27.02
CA SER A 334 5.41 8.38 -27.33
C SER A 334 5.52 7.13 -28.21
N SER A 335 4.48 6.27 -28.23
CA SER A 335 4.39 5.13 -29.14
C SER A 335 4.06 5.50 -30.60
N GLY A 336 3.70 6.77 -30.84
CA GLY A 336 3.20 7.25 -32.13
C GLY A 336 1.69 7.11 -32.30
N LYS A 337 0.99 6.37 -31.42
CA LYS A 337 -0.47 6.26 -31.44
C LYS A 337 -1.13 7.58 -31.07
N THR A 338 -2.22 7.90 -31.76
CA THR A 338 -3.05 9.09 -31.55
C THR A 338 -4.25 8.78 -30.65
N VAL A 339 -4.53 9.66 -29.70
CA VAL A 339 -5.62 9.53 -28.73
C VAL A 339 -6.52 10.75 -28.79
N GLU A 340 -7.78 10.56 -29.13
CA GLU A 340 -8.82 11.59 -28.97
C GLU A 340 -9.22 11.67 -27.49
N VAL A 341 -9.01 12.85 -26.89
CA VAL A 341 -9.37 13.12 -25.50
C VAL A 341 -10.85 13.47 -25.46
N ASP A 342 -11.69 12.53 -25.09
CA ASP A 342 -13.14 12.76 -24.90
C ASP A 342 -13.41 13.42 -23.55
N ASN A 343 -12.65 13.04 -22.52
CA ASN A 343 -12.79 13.55 -21.16
C ASN A 343 -11.41 13.79 -20.51
N THR A 344 -11.15 15.02 -20.05
CA THR A 344 -9.87 15.39 -19.40
C THR A 344 -9.75 14.90 -17.96
N ASP A 345 -10.82 14.36 -17.38
CA ASP A 345 -10.87 13.65 -16.08
C ASP A 345 -10.51 12.16 -16.20
N ALA A 346 -10.13 11.73 -17.41
CA ALA A 346 -9.55 10.43 -17.69
C ALA A 346 -8.08 10.59 -18.09
N GLU A 347 -7.36 11.38 -17.30
CA GLU A 347 -5.96 11.79 -17.47
C GLU A 347 -4.97 10.69 -17.08
N GLY A 348 -5.25 9.92 -16.03
CA GLY A 348 -4.33 8.93 -15.48
C GLY A 348 -3.91 7.88 -16.51
N ARG A 349 -4.84 7.45 -17.37
CA ARG A 349 -4.53 6.49 -18.43
C ARG A 349 -3.64 7.09 -19.53
N LEU A 350 -3.74 8.39 -19.79
CA LEU A 350 -2.92 9.09 -20.79
C LEU A 350 -1.45 9.14 -20.37
N ILE A 351 -1.20 9.48 -19.10
CA ILE A 351 0.18 9.52 -18.57
C ILE A 351 0.77 8.11 -18.42
N LEU A 352 -0.06 7.12 -18.06
CA LEU A 352 0.36 5.73 -17.96
C LEU A 352 0.66 5.12 -19.34
N ALA A 353 -0.04 5.51 -20.40
CA ALA A 353 0.24 5.05 -21.77
C ALA A 353 1.70 5.35 -22.17
N ASP A 354 2.18 6.56 -21.92
CA ASP A 354 3.59 6.91 -22.18
C ASP A 354 4.55 6.11 -21.29
N ALA A 355 4.24 5.93 -20.01
CA ALA A 355 5.09 5.19 -19.09
C ALA A 355 5.16 3.68 -19.40
N LEU A 356 4.02 3.06 -19.75
CA LEU A 356 3.93 1.67 -20.19
C LEU A 356 4.73 1.46 -21.48
N HIS A 357 4.64 2.38 -22.44
CA HIS A 357 5.47 2.30 -23.64
C HIS A 357 6.96 2.45 -23.32
N TYR A 358 7.32 3.40 -22.44
CA TYR A 358 8.69 3.62 -22.01
C TYR A 358 9.30 2.41 -21.28
N SER A 359 8.46 1.58 -20.62
CA SER A 359 8.90 0.37 -19.90
C SER A 359 9.64 -0.65 -20.77
N ALA A 360 9.35 -0.70 -22.08
CA ALA A 360 10.00 -1.62 -23.00
C ALA A 360 11.54 -1.49 -23.02
N ARG A 361 12.07 -0.29 -22.76
CA ARG A 361 13.52 -0.01 -22.73
C ARG A 361 14.27 -0.81 -21.68
N PHE A 362 13.57 -1.31 -20.66
CA PHE A 362 14.15 -2.06 -19.57
C PHE A 362 14.11 -3.58 -19.81
N ASN A 363 13.55 -4.05 -20.93
CA ASN A 363 13.33 -5.46 -21.24
C ASN A 363 12.74 -6.23 -20.03
N PRO A 364 11.54 -5.84 -19.56
CA PRO A 364 10.90 -6.53 -18.43
C PRO A 364 10.39 -7.92 -18.85
N ASP A 365 10.43 -8.86 -17.90
CA ASP A 365 9.63 -10.08 -17.95
C ASP A 365 8.18 -9.77 -17.57
N ILE A 366 8.00 -8.88 -16.57
CA ILE A 366 6.72 -8.53 -15.97
C ILE A 366 6.58 -7.01 -15.85
N VAL A 367 5.39 -6.48 -16.16
CA VAL A 367 4.99 -5.10 -15.87
C VAL A 367 3.77 -5.10 -14.95
N ILE A 368 3.83 -4.40 -13.83
CA ILE A 368 2.65 -4.17 -12.97
C ILE A 368 2.43 -2.68 -12.83
N ASP A 369 1.22 -2.20 -13.15
CA ASP A 369 0.86 -0.81 -12.94
C ASP A 369 -0.20 -0.63 -11.85
N PHE A 370 -0.08 0.46 -11.08
CA PHE A 370 -0.94 0.82 -9.96
C PHE A 370 -1.53 2.19 -10.22
N ALA A 371 -2.85 2.31 -10.15
CA ALA A 371 -3.50 3.59 -10.38
C ALA A 371 -4.81 3.71 -9.62
N SER A 372 -5.04 4.88 -9.01
CA SER A 372 -6.39 5.35 -8.66
C SER A 372 -7.10 5.75 -9.95
N LEU A 373 -7.54 4.77 -10.75
CA LEU A 373 -7.86 5.03 -12.15
C LEU A 373 -9.33 5.31 -12.39
N THR A 374 -10.23 4.57 -11.74
CA THR A 374 -11.66 4.71 -12.05
C THR A 374 -12.57 4.68 -10.83
N GLY A 375 -13.50 5.64 -10.77
CA GLY A 375 -14.66 5.54 -9.88
C GLY A 375 -15.55 4.32 -10.20
N ALA A 376 -15.51 3.82 -11.44
CA ALA A 376 -16.22 2.62 -11.85
C ALA A 376 -15.73 1.36 -11.12
N CYS A 377 -14.42 1.26 -10.81
CA CYS A 377 -13.88 0.17 -10.00
C CYS A 377 -14.42 0.23 -8.57
N VAL A 378 -14.52 1.44 -8.00
CA VAL A 378 -15.13 1.65 -6.66
C VAL A 378 -16.60 1.26 -6.64
N VAL A 379 -17.36 1.58 -7.71
CA VAL A 379 -18.75 1.13 -7.83
C VAL A 379 -18.86 -0.40 -7.90
N ALA A 380 -17.91 -1.08 -8.54
CA ALA A 380 -17.92 -2.53 -8.72
C ALA A 380 -17.47 -3.31 -7.48
N LEU A 381 -16.39 -2.87 -6.81
CA LEU A 381 -15.69 -3.64 -5.76
C LEU A 381 -15.66 -2.92 -4.40
N GLY A 382 -16.17 -1.70 -4.32
CA GLY A 382 -16.18 -0.90 -3.09
C GLY A 382 -14.76 -0.58 -2.60
N HIS A 383 -14.59 -0.63 -1.27
CA HIS A 383 -13.32 -0.38 -0.58
C HIS A 383 -12.67 -1.68 -0.07
N GLU A 384 -13.08 -2.83 -0.63
CA GLU A 384 -12.76 -4.15 -0.09
C GLU A 384 -11.63 -4.86 -0.87
N ALA A 385 -11.54 -4.61 -2.18
CA ALA A 385 -10.55 -5.18 -3.08
C ALA A 385 -10.22 -4.22 -4.24
N ALA A 386 -8.99 -4.27 -4.74
CA ALA A 386 -8.62 -3.59 -5.99
C ALA A 386 -9.12 -4.37 -7.21
N GLY A 387 -9.45 -3.67 -8.28
CA GLY A 387 -9.73 -4.30 -9.57
C GLY A 387 -8.43 -4.68 -10.26
N MET A 388 -8.29 -5.94 -10.68
CA MET A 388 -7.11 -6.44 -11.38
C MET A 388 -7.48 -6.85 -12.80
N MET A 389 -6.74 -6.35 -13.77
CA MET A 389 -6.86 -6.74 -15.17
C MET A 389 -5.47 -7.13 -15.68
N GLY A 390 -5.38 -8.03 -16.66
CA GLY A 390 -4.08 -8.47 -17.14
C GLY A 390 -4.14 -9.29 -18.41
N ASN A 391 -2.97 -9.58 -18.97
CA ASN A 391 -2.83 -10.42 -20.17
C ASN A 391 -2.27 -11.83 -19.86
N ASP A 392 -1.96 -12.12 -18.59
CA ASP A 392 -1.40 -13.37 -18.12
C ASP A 392 -2.20 -13.90 -16.92
N GLN A 393 -2.81 -15.08 -17.11
CA GLN A 393 -3.61 -15.71 -16.07
C GLN A 393 -2.76 -16.19 -14.89
N SER A 394 -1.53 -16.67 -15.12
CA SER A 394 -0.67 -17.18 -14.05
C SER A 394 -0.22 -16.04 -13.12
N LEU A 395 0.11 -14.88 -13.71
CA LEU A 395 0.39 -13.67 -12.94
C LEU A 395 -0.82 -13.23 -12.12
N SER A 396 -2.01 -13.25 -12.73
CA SER A 396 -3.26 -12.87 -12.08
C SER A 396 -3.59 -13.79 -10.90
N ASP A 397 -3.48 -15.11 -11.09
CA ASP A 397 -3.77 -16.10 -10.05
C ASP A 397 -2.82 -15.98 -8.85
N GLU A 398 -1.52 -15.75 -9.10
CA GLU A 398 -0.52 -15.57 -8.04
C GLU A 398 -0.77 -14.28 -7.27
N LEU A 399 -1.06 -13.16 -7.95
CA LEU A 399 -1.40 -11.89 -7.29
C LEU A 399 -2.69 -12.00 -6.47
N GLN A 400 -3.71 -12.70 -6.97
CA GLN A 400 -4.95 -12.93 -6.23
C GLN A 400 -4.70 -13.73 -4.96
N LYS A 401 -3.99 -14.86 -5.07
CA LYS A 401 -3.63 -15.71 -3.95
C LYS A 401 -2.81 -14.95 -2.90
N LEU A 402 -1.81 -14.19 -3.34
CA LEU A 402 -1.00 -13.37 -2.43
C LEU A 402 -1.81 -12.24 -1.80
N GLY A 403 -2.75 -11.64 -2.52
CA GLY A 403 -3.66 -10.62 -2.01
C GLY A 403 -4.50 -11.13 -0.83
N GLU A 404 -5.00 -12.37 -0.93
CA GLU A 404 -5.65 -13.05 0.20
C GLU A 404 -4.65 -13.34 1.32
N GLN A 405 -3.44 -13.82 1.01
CA GLN A 405 -2.41 -14.14 1.99
C GLN A 405 -1.98 -12.93 2.83
N VAL A 406 -1.82 -11.76 2.21
CA VAL A 406 -1.32 -10.55 2.87
C VAL A 406 -2.43 -9.61 3.31
N GLY A 407 -3.70 -9.89 2.99
CA GLY A 407 -4.83 -9.02 3.32
C GLY A 407 -4.88 -7.71 2.50
N GLU A 408 -4.34 -7.74 1.28
CA GLU A 408 -4.41 -6.69 0.24
C GLU A 408 -5.11 -7.29 -1.00
N ARG A 409 -6.42 -7.56 -0.87
CA ARG A 409 -7.17 -8.32 -1.87
C ARG A 409 -7.22 -7.60 -3.22
N VAL A 410 -7.02 -8.39 -4.27
CA VAL A 410 -7.22 -8.00 -5.67
C VAL A 410 -8.22 -8.96 -6.30
N TRP A 411 -9.08 -8.46 -7.20
CA TRP A 411 -10.09 -9.27 -7.85
C TRP A 411 -10.02 -9.14 -9.38
N PRO A 412 -9.93 -10.27 -10.13
CA PRO A 412 -9.80 -10.23 -11.57
C PRO A 412 -11.08 -9.69 -12.24
N MET A 413 -10.89 -8.79 -13.20
CA MET A 413 -11.91 -8.26 -14.10
C MET A 413 -11.53 -8.62 -15.55
N PRO A 414 -12.51 -8.89 -16.43
CA PRO A 414 -12.24 -9.39 -17.78
C PRO A 414 -11.62 -8.33 -18.69
N LEU A 415 -10.84 -8.76 -19.69
CA LEU A 415 -10.33 -7.94 -20.80
C LEU A 415 -10.64 -8.60 -22.16
N TYR A 416 -11.92 -8.85 -22.43
CA TYR A 416 -12.38 -9.37 -23.72
C TYR A 416 -12.10 -8.36 -24.86
N GLU A 417 -11.94 -8.87 -26.08
CA GLU A 417 -11.54 -8.04 -27.24
C GLU A 417 -12.61 -7.02 -27.61
N GLU A 418 -13.89 -7.34 -27.38
CA GLU A 418 -15.04 -6.50 -27.72
C GLU A 418 -15.03 -5.15 -27.00
N TYR A 419 -14.42 -5.06 -25.81
CA TYR A 419 -14.29 -3.80 -25.08
C TYR A 419 -13.46 -2.76 -25.83
N LEU A 420 -12.58 -3.17 -26.76
CA LEU A 420 -11.81 -2.24 -27.57
C LEU A 420 -12.71 -1.42 -28.50
N SER A 421 -13.82 -2.00 -28.97
CA SER A 421 -14.77 -1.29 -29.82
C SER A 421 -15.42 -0.08 -29.14
N TYR A 422 -15.44 -0.06 -27.80
CA TYR A 422 -16.03 1.04 -27.03
C TYR A 422 -15.12 2.28 -27.07
N LEU A 423 -13.84 2.09 -27.34
CA LEU A 423 -12.82 3.13 -27.42
C LEU A 423 -12.59 3.61 -28.86
N LYS A 424 -13.42 3.22 -29.82
CA LYS A 424 -13.25 3.63 -31.22
C LYS A 424 -13.36 5.16 -31.36
N SER A 425 -12.39 5.74 -32.05
CA SER A 425 -12.45 7.13 -32.52
C SER A 425 -12.72 7.15 -34.03
N GLU A 426 -13.38 8.21 -34.50
CA GLU A 426 -13.54 8.50 -35.93
C GLU A 426 -12.38 9.38 -36.47
N TRP A 427 -11.56 9.95 -35.57
CA TRP A 427 -10.55 10.98 -35.90
C TRP A 427 -9.13 10.62 -35.47
N ALA A 428 -8.98 9.68 -34.51
CA ALA A 428 -7.71 9.20 -33.98
C ALA A 428 -7.69 7.66 -33.95
N ASP A 429 -6.58 7.05 -33.53
CA ASP A 429 -6.49 5.59 -33.40
C ASP A 429 -7.43 5.06 -32.30
N ILE A 430 -7.65 5.84 -31.24
CA ILE A 430 -8.46 5.46 -30.07
C ILE A 430 -8.97 6.69 -29.30
N LYS A 431 -10.10 6.56 -28.59
CA LYS A 431 -10.58 7.52 -27.58
C LYS A 431 -10.06 7.15 -26.20
N ASN A 432 -9.85 8.15 -25.34
CA ASN A 432 -9.44 7.86 -23.95
C ASN A 432 -10.59 7.31 -23.07
N VAL A 433 -11.86 7.45 -23.44
CA VAL A 433 -13.01 6.95 -22.66
C VAL A 433 -13.94 6.08 -23.51
N GLY A 434 -14.46 4.99 -22.92
CA GLY A 434 -15.36 4.03 -23.57
C GLY A 434 -16.83 4.15 -23.16
N GLY A 435 -17.21 5.31 -22.60
CA GLY A 435 -18.52 5.55 -22.00
C GLY A 435 -18.64 5.08 -20.54
N ARG A 436 -19.87 5.11 -20.02
CA ARG A 436 -20.18 4.83 -18.60
C ARG A 436 -20.09 3.35 -18.24
N TRP A 437 -20.55 2.47 -19.12
CA TRP A 437 -20.68 1.04 -18.84
C TRP A 437 -19.34 0.33 -18.99
N GLY A 438 -18.94 -0.46 -17.98
CA GLY A 438 -17.63 -1.11 -18.00
C GLY A 438 -16.46 -0.13 -17.89
N GLY A 439 -16.63 1.01 -17.22
CA GLY A 439 -15.60 2.07 -17.15
C GLY A 439 -14.22 1.60 -16.63
N ALA A 440 -14.19 0.68 -15.65
CA ALA A 440 -12.94 0.09 -15.16
C ALA A 440 -12.27 -0.79 -16.22
N VAL A 441 -13.05 -1.68 -16.85
CA VAL A 441 -12.56 -2.60 -17.88
C VAL A 441 -12.08 -1.85 -19.11
N THR A 442 -12.82 -0.85 -19.59
CA THR A 442 -12.41 -0.04 -20.74
C THR A 442 -11.16 0.79 -20.45
N ALA A 443 -10.91 1.20 -19.20
CA ALA A 443 -9.65 1.81 -18.81
C ALA A 443 -8.48 0.81 -18.91
N GLY A 444 -8.65 -0.41 -18.41
CA GLY A 444 -7.66 -1.49 -18.59
C GLY A 444 -7.42 -1.84 -20.07
N THR A 445 -8.48 -1.89 -20.88
CA THR A 445 -8.40 -2.11 -22.33
C THR A 445 -7.62 -1.00 -23.05
N PHE A 446 -7.78 0.25 -22.61
CA PHE A 446 -6.97 1.36 -23.09
C PHE A 446 -5.49 1.13 -22.76
N LEU A 447 -5.15 0.88 -21.48
CA LEU A 447 -3.76 0.66 -21.04
C LEU A 447 -3.07 -0.48 -21.78
N LYS A 448 -3.78 -1.59 -22.01
CA LYS A 448 -3.29 -2.77 -22.77
C LYS A 448 -2.68 -2.40 -24.12
N GLN A 449 -3.11 -1.30 -24.75
CA GLN A 449 -2.59 -0.87 -26.05
C GLN A 449 -1.16 -0.32 -26.01
N TRP A 450 -0.62 0.01 -24.82
CA TRP A 450 0.75 0.51 -24.64
C TRP A 450 1.65 -0.46 -23.87
N VAL A 451 1.14 -1.62 -23.48
CA VAL A 451 1.93 -2.68 -22.86
C VAL A 451 2.90 -3.25 -23.90
N PRO A 452 4.20 -3.43 -23.57
CA PRO A 452 5.15 -4.02 -24.49
C PRO A 452 4.75 -5.43 -24.92
N GLU A 453 5.08 -5.80 -26.16
CA GLU A 453 4.84 -7.16 -26.65
C GLU A 453 5.61 -8.20 -25.82
N LYS A 454 5.02 -9.38 -25.65
CA LYS A 454 5.64 -10.55 -24.98
C LYS A 454 6.03 -10.30 -23.50
N VAL A 455 5.30 -9.42 -22.82
CA VAL A 455 5.46 -9.15 -21.39
C VAL A 455 4.20 -9.58 -20.63
N SER A 456 4.38 -10.24 -19.49
CA SER A 456 3.29 -10.52 -18.56
C SER A 456 2.90 -9.23 -17.85
N TRP A 457 1.64 -8.82 -17.95
CA TRP A 457 1.16 -7.54 -17.46
C TRP A 457 -0.07 -7.68 -16.58
N ALA A 458 -0.07 -6.90 -15.50
CA ALA A 458 -1.22 -6.68 -14.64
C ALA A 458 -1.40 -5.18 -14.34
N HIS A 459 -2.63 -4.70 -14.48
CA HIS A 459 -3.10 -3.40 -14.02
C HIS A 459 -3.91 -3.58 -12.74
N LEU A 460 -3.53 -2.86 -11.69
CA LEU A 460 -4.26 -2.78 -10.42
C LEU A 460 -4.92 -1.40 -10.29
N ASP A 461 -6.25 -1.36 -10.49
CA ASP A 461 -7.06 -0.19 -10.17
C ASP A 461 -7.31 -0.15 -8.65
N ILE A 462 -6.56 0.72 -7.99
CA ILE A 462 -6.53 0.89 -6.53
C ILE A 462 -7.36 2.09 -6.06
N ALA A 463 -8.23 2.65 -6.91
CA ALA A 463 -9.06 3.80 -6.56
C ALA A 463 -9.89 3.59 -5.29
N GLY A 464 -10.40 2.37 -5.07
CA GLY A 464 -11.22 2.04 -3.90
C GLY A 464 -10.41 1.75 -2.63
N VAL A 465 -9.14 1.36 -2.74
CA VAL A 465 -8.38 0.79 -1.61
C VAL A 465 -7.13 1.58 -1.24
N GLY A 466 -6.66 2.50 -2.10
CA GLY A 466 -5.46 3.29 -1.86
C GLY A 466 -5.64 4.41 -0.81
N TYR A 467 -6.85 4.97 -0.70
CA TYR A 467 -7.13 6.09 0.20
C TYR A 467 -8.54 5.97 0.82
N ASN A 468 -8.61 6.15 2.13
CA ASN A 468 -9.84 6.06 2.92
C ASN A 468 -10.28 7.45 3.41
N GLU A 469 -11.46 7.92 3.00
CA GLU A 469 -12.00 9.20 3.50
C GLU A 469 -12.42 9.16 4.99
N LYS A 470 -12.68 7.95 5.49
CA LYS A 470 -13.02 7.63 6.87
C LYS A 470 -12.38 6.29 7.26
N GLU A 471 -12.25 6.00 8.54
CA GLU A 471 -11.78 4.68 8.97
C GLU A 471 -12.62 3.56 8.35
N HIS A 472 -11.95 2.52 7.84
CA HIS A 472 -12.59 1.42 7.14
C HIS A 472 -11.85 0.12 7.43
N ASN A 473 -12.54 -0.89 7.98
CA ASN A 473 -11.98 -2.23 8.22
C ASN A 473 -10.66 -2.28 9.01
N GLY A 474 -10.48 -1.35 9.95
CA GLY A 474 -9.25 -1.23 10.75
C GLY A 474 -8.11 -0.50 10.03
N LEU A 475 -8.34 0.05 8.85
CA LEU A 475 -7.44 1.01 8.23
C LEU A 475 -7.82 2.43 8.68
N PRO A 476 -6.84 3.29 8.99
CA PRO A 476 -7.11 4.67 9.38
C PRO A 476 -7.66 5.48 8.21
N LYS A 477 -8.23 6.65 8.52
CA LYS A 477 -8.48 7.69 7.51
C LYS A 477 -7.15 8.11 6.87
N GLY A 478 -7.16 8.33 5.56
CA GLY A 478 -6.00 8.67 4.76
C GLY A 478 -5.51 7.48 3.93
N ALA A 479 -4.25 7.53 3.55
CA ALA A 479 -3.59 6.51 2.75
C ALA A 479 -3.54 5.15 3.47
N SER A 480 -3.82 4.07 2.75
CA SER A 480 -3.74 2.70 3.27
C SER A 480 -2.34 2.10 3.15
N GLY A 481 -1.54 2.55 2.17
CA GLY A 481 -0.28 1.90 1.77
C GLY A 481 -0.48 0.63 0.93
N PHE A 482 -1.69 0.45 0.36
CA PHE A 482 -2.07 -0.73 -0.41
C PHE A 482 -1.09 -1.02 -1.56
N GLY A 483 -0.77 -2.30 -1.73
CA GLY A 483 0.01 -2.83 -2.84
C GLY A 483 1.50 -2.92 -2.54
N VAL A 484 2.00 -2.23 -1.51
CA VAL A 484 3.41 -2.30 -1.12
C VAL A 484 3.78 -3.72 -0.68
N VAL A 485 2.95 -4.32 0.19
CA VAL A 485 3.26 -5.64 0.78
C VAL A 485 2.95 -6.75 -0.20
N LEU A 486 1.83 -6.66 -0.92
CA LEU A 486 1.48 -7.57 -2.00
C LEU A 486 2.62 -7.67 -3.01
N THR A 487 3.11 -6.54 -3.50
CA THR A 487 4.13 -6.51 -4.55
C THR A 487 5.49 -6.95 -4.01
N ALA A 488 5.90 -6.53 -2.81
CA ALA A 488 7.14 -7.01 -2.22
C ALA A 488 7.14 -8.53 -2.03
N THR A 489 6.03 -9.08 -1.52
CA THR A 489 5.85 -10.54 -1.34
C THR A 489 5.86 -11.28 -2.68
N PHE A 490 5.21 -10.70 -3.70
CA PHE A 490 5.24 -11.25 -5.07
C PHE A 490 6.66 -11.31 -5.62
N LEU A 491 7.42 -10.22 -5.50
CA LEU A 491 8.82 -10.16 -5.96
C LEU A 491 9.69 -11.20 -5.23
N GLU A 492 9.54 -11.37 -3.91
CA GLU A 492 10.21 -12.43 -3.17
C GLU A 492 9.83 -13.84 -3.68
N ASN A 493 8.56 -14.05 -4.01
CA ASN A 493 8.07 -15.34 -4.53
C ASN A 493 8.58 -15.66 -5.95
N LEU A 494 8.92 -14.67 -6.78
CA LEU A 494 9.53 -14.91 -8.10
C LEU A 494 10.89 -15.62 -8.03
N LEU A 495 11.49 -15.70 -6.85
CA LEU A 495 12.78 -16.34 -6.60
C LEU A 495 12.68 -17.80 -6.17
N LYS A 496 11.46 -18.28 -5.86
CA LYS A 496 11.15 -19.66 -5.50
C LYS A 496 10.86 -20.46 -6.76
#